data_AF-R2SSV0-F1
#
_entry.id   AF-R2SSV0-F1
#
_cell.length_a   1.000
_cell.length_b   1.000
_cell.length_c   1.000
_cell.angle_alpha   90.00
_cell.angle_beta   90.00
_cell.angle_gamma   90.00
#
_symmetry.space_group_name_H-M   'P 1'
#
loop_
_entity.id
_entity.type
_entity.pdbx_description
1 polymer ?
#
loop_
_entity_poly.entity_id
_entity_poly.type
_entity_poly.pdbx_seq_one_letter_code
_entity_poly.pdbx_strand_id
1 'polypeptide(L)'
;MKKLIVLMIGISMMALGTSICNITGLGIDPFNALCVAFSELFTIQLGTMVLILQAFLGIFVFISDRKKLGIGTLVPMILFGYFLQFFNWFMPQLIEASANLIVNLSLFLVGMMIISIGMSTYMECEVGMVPYDCLSFVIGERINKNPFTFRVAIDTTVAVAALLLGGPINVGTVLLAFFTGPLINFFRKKLPRKLFVVN
;
A
#
# COMPACT_ATOMS: atom_id res chain seq x y z
N MET A 1 10.33 4.00 -21.17
CA MET A 1 8.85 3.96 -21.34
C MET A 1 8.21 2.70 -20.75
N LYS A 2 8.64 1.48 -21.11
CA LYS A 2 8.03 0.23 -20.63
C LYS A 2 7.98 0.09 -19.08
N LYS A 3 9.06 0.42 -18.37
CA LYS A 3 9.10 0.39 -16.89
C LYS A 3 8.09 1.34 -16.22
N LEU A 4 7.84 2.52 -16.81
CA LEU A 4 6.89 3.50 -16.28
C LEU A 4 5.44 3.00 -16.44
N ILE A 5 5.13 2.33 -17.56
CA ILE A 5 3.81 1.73 -17.80
C ILE A 5 3.54 0.61 -16.78
N VAL A 6 4.51 -0.28 -16.56
CA VAL A 6 4.37 -1.37 -15.58
C VAL A 6 4.25 -0.82 -14.15
N LEU A 7 5.02 0.23 -13.83
CA LEU A 7 4.88 0.97 -12.57
C LEU A 7 3.46 1.52 -12.41
N MET A 8 2.93 2.22 -13.42
CA MET A 8 1.57 2.75 -13.39
C MET A 8 0.52 1.66 -13.20
N ILE A 9 0.64 0.54 -13.93
CA ILE A 9 -0.27 -0.61 -13.78
C ILE A 9 -0.21 -1.15 -12.35
N GLY A 10 0.99 -1.35 -11.80
CA GLY A 10 1.16 -1.85 -10.43
C GLY A 10 0.55 -0.92 -9.38
N ILE A 11 0.76 0.40 -9.50
CA ILE A 11 0.16 1.39 -8.60
C ILE A 11 -1.37 1.42 -8.75
N SER A 12 -1.88 1.40 -9.98
CA SER A 12 -3.32 1.37 -10.25
C SER A 12 -3.98 0.13 -9.65
N MET A 13 -3.36 -1.04 -9.82
CA MET A 13 -3.83 -2.28 -9.19
C MET A 13 -3.83 -2.17 -7.67
N MET A 14 -2.75 -1.63 -7.08
CA MET A 14 -2.66 -1.43 -5.63
C MET A 14 -3.80 -0.53 -5.13
N ALA A 15 -4.01 0.62 -5.76
CA ALA A 15 -5.07 1.55 -5.40
C ALA A 15 -6.48 0.97 -5.59
N LEU A 16 -6.70 0.24 -6.70
CA LEU A 16 -7.95 -0.46 -6.97
C LEU A 16 -8.26 -1.51 -5.89
N GLY A 17 -7.28 -2.36 -5.57
CA GLY A 17 -7.44 -3.40 -4.56
C GLY A 17 -7.69 -2.82 -3.17
N THR A 18 -7.02 -1.72 -2.81
CA THR A 18 -7.29 -0.99 -1.55
C THR A 18 -8.71 -0.43 -1.53
N SER A 19 -9.19 0.15 -2.62
CA SER A 19 -10.57 0.66 -2.72
C SER A 19 -11.62 -0.47 -2.60
N ILE A 20 -11.37 -1.62 -3.24
CA ILE A 20 -12.23 -2.82 -3.09
C ILE A 20 -12.30 -3.23 -1.62
N CYS A 21 -11.16 -3.32 -0.93
CA CYS A 21 -11.13 -3.65 0.51
C CYS A 21 -11.93 -2.64 1.33
N ASN A 22 -11.75 -1.35 1.04
CA ASN A 22 -12.43 -0.25 1.74
C ASN A 22 -13.96 -0.37 1.66
N ILE A 23 -14.50 -0.67 0.47
CA ILE A 23 -15.96 -0.80 0.25
C ILE A 23 -16.57 -1.92 1.07
N THR A 24 -15.84 -3.01 1.32
CA THR A 24 -16.37 -4.15 2.08
C THR A 24 -16.70 -3.80 3.54
N GLY A 25 -16.21 -2.67 4.05
CA GLY A 25 -16.32 -2.27 5.46
C GLY A 25 -15.46 -3.12 6.41
N LEU A 26 -14.77 -4.15 5.91
CA LEU A 26 -13.92 -5.03 6.72
C LEU A 26 -12.59 -4.38 7.12
N GLY A 27 -12.24 -3.24 6.51
CA GLY A 27 -11.07 -2.44 6.87
C GLY A 27 -10.16 -2.15 5.68
N ILE A 28 -9.16 -1.32 5.92
CA ILE A 28 -8.12 -0.95 4.95
C ILE A 28 -6.73 -1.24 5.51
N ASP A 29 -5.69 -1.12 4.70
CA ASP A 29 -4.32 -1.34 5.19
C ASP A 29 -3.94 -0.31 6.27
N PRO A 30 -3.04 -0.66 7.20
CA PRO A 30 -2.74 0.18 8.36
C PRO A 30 -2.28 1.60 8.02
N PHE A 31 -1.46 1.76 6.98
CA PHE A 31 -0.96 3.08 6.59
C PHE A 31 -2.09 3.96 6.06
N ASN A 32 -2.97 3.42 5.23
CA ASN A 32 -4.13 4.17 4.78
C ASN A 32 -5.15 4.42 5.91
N ALA A 33 -5.30 3.50 6.87
CA ALA A 33 -6.11 3.76 8.07
C ALA A 33 -5.57 4.95 8.89
N LEU A 34 -4.24 5.05 9.04
CA LEU A 34 -3.60 6.20 9.65
C LEU A 34 -3.84 7.48 8.83
N CYS A 35 -3.73 7.41 7.50
CA CYS A 35 -4.01 8.54 6.61
C CYS A 35 -5.46 9.02 6.71
N VAL A 36 -6.42 8.11 6.82
CA VAL A 36 -7.85 8.45 7.03
C VAL A 36 -8.04 9.16 8.36
N ALA A 37 -7.49 8.63 9.45
CA ALA A 37 -7.59 9.26 10.77
C ALA A 37 -7.08 10.71 10.76
N PHE A 38 -5.92 10.95 10.13
CA PHE A 38 -5.39 12.30 9.99
C PHE A 38 -6.15 13.18 9.00
N SER A 39 -6.66 12.59 7.91
CA SER A 39 -7.48 13.29 6.91
C SER A 39 -8.74 13.86 7.57
N GLU A 40 -9.37 13.11 8.46
CA GLU A 40 -10.53 13.55 9.26
C GLU A 40 -10.13 14.58 10.33
N LEU A 41 -9.03 14.37 11.04
CA LEU A 41 -8.55 15.28 12.09
C LEU A 41 -8.18 16.68 11.56
N PHE A 42 -7.55 16.74 10.38
CA PHE A 42 -7.10 17.99 9.76
C PHE A 42 -8.04 18.52 8.67
N THR A 43 -9.13 17.81 8.38
CA THR A 43 -10.11 18.17 7.34
C THR A 43 -9.49 18.32 5.94
N ILE A 44 -8.45 17.52 5.66
CA ILE A 44 -7.72 17.51 4.38
C ILE A 44 -8.19 16.31 3.56
N GLN A 45 -8.20 16.42 2.23
CA GLN A 45 -8.54 15.29 1.36
C GLN A 45 -7.58 14.11 1.55
N LEU A 46 -8.10 12.89 1.53
CA LEU A 46 -7.33 11.65 1.74
C LEU A 46 -6.10 11.55 0.82
N GLY A 47 -6.25 11.83 -0.48
CA GLY A 47 -5.14 11.77 -1.43
C GLY A 47 -3.98 12.72 -1.06
N THR A 48 -4.32 13.94 -0.62
CA THR A 48 -3.34 14.91 -0.13
C THR A 48 -2.71 14.45 1.19
N MET A 49 -3.48 13.87 2.12
CA MET A 49 -2.94 13.38 3.39
C MET A 49 -1.97 12.21 3.20
N VAL A 50 -2.30 11.27 2.30
CA VAL A 50 -1.42 10.19 1.88
C VAL A 50 -0.11 10.76 1.34
N LEU A 51 -0.18 11.78 0.49
CA LEU A 51 1.00 12.44 -0.06
C LEU A 51 1.84 13.12 1.03
N ILE A 52 1.23 13.83 1.98
CA ILE A 52 1.93 14.50 3.08
C ILE A 52 2.68 13.49 3.95
N LEU A 53 2.00 12.41 4.38
CA LEU A 53 2.62 11.40 5.24
C LEU A 53 3.71 10.62 4.50
N GLN A 54 3.51 10.28 3.23
CA GLN A 54 4.56 9.67 2.43
C GLN A 54 5.76 10.62 2.23
N ALA A 55 5.53 11.92 2.08
CA ALA A 55 6.61 12.91 1.97
C ALA A 55 7.42 12.96 3.26
N PHE A 56 6.73 12.98 4.41
CA PHE A 56 7.35 12.95 5.72
C PHE A 56 8.20 11.69 5.92
N LEU A 57 7.66 10.50 5.60
CA LEU A 57 8.43 9.25 5.65
C LEU A 57 9.58 9.24 4.63
N GLY A 58 9.39 9.86 3.47
CA GLY A 58 10.41 10.07 2.44
C GLY A 58 11.61 10.83 2.99
N ILE A 59 11.40 11.90 3.76
CA ILE A 59 12.49 12.64 4.40
C ILE A 59 13.27 11.73 5.37
N PHE A 60 12.57 10.95 6.19
CA PHE A 60 13.21 10.03 7.14
C PHE A 60 14.06 8.95 6.46
N VAL A 61 13.50 8.33 5.41
CA VAL A 61 14.21 7.35 4.61
C VAL A 61 15.38 8.00 3.86
N PHE A 62 15.24 9.24 3.38
CA PHE A 62 16.31 9.96 2.69
C PHE A 62 17.50 10.23 3.62
N ILE A 63 17.23 10.60 4.87
CA ILE A 63 18.27 10.78 5.89
C ILE A 63 18.95 9.43 6.22
N SER A 64 18.16 8.35 6.26
CA SER A 64 18.65 7.01 6.65
C SER A 64 19.43 6.29 5.55
N ASP A 65 18.94 6.32 4.31
CA ASP A 65 19.54 5.66 3.15
C ASP A 65 19.11 6.35 1.84
N ARG A 66 19.92 7.33 1.42
CA ARG A 66 19.70 8.12 0.19
C ARG A 66 19.65 7.27 -1.08
N LYS A 67 20.24 6.07 -1.09
CA LYS A 67 20.30 5.22 -2.30
C LYS A 67 18.95 4.55 -2.58
N LYS A 68 18.08 4.43 -1.58
CA LYS A 68 16.76 3.79 -1.69
C LYS A 68 15.69 4.72 -2.25
N LEU A 69 15.90 6.04 -2.15
CA LEU A 69 14.99 7.05 -2.67
C LEU A 69 15.58 7.73 -3.90
N GLY A 70 15.10 7.32 -5.08
CA GLY A 70 15.33 8.04 -6.34
C GLY A 70 14.19 9.02 -6.66
N ILE A 71 14.41 9.91 -7.63
CA ILE A 71 13.38 10.80 -8.19
C ILE A 71 12.15 10.00 -8.66
N GLY A 72 12.36 8.77 -9.14
CA GLY A 72 11.27 7.89 -9.55
C GLY A 72 10.39 7.38 -8.41
N THR A 73 10.69 7.70 -7.14
CA THR A 73 9.81 7.47 -5.97
C THR A 73 8.67 8.49 -5.89
N LEU A 74 8.87 9.69 -6.43
CA LEU A 74 7.83 10.73 -6.45
C LEU A 74 6.63 10.28 -7.29
N VAL A 75 6.88 9.54 -8.37
CA VAL A 75 5.84 9.04 -9.26
C VAL A 75 4.85 8.10 -8.54
N PRO A 76 5.26 6.97 -7.94
CA PRO A 76 4.33 6.10 -7.21
C PRO A 76 3.72 6.77 -6.00
N MET A 77 4.47 7.63 -5.31
CA MET A 77 3.99 8.36 -4.14
C MET A 77 2.83 9.31 -4.49
N ILE A 78 2.96 10.08 -5.57
CA ILE A 78 1.92 11.01 -6.02
C ILE A 78 0.76 10.25 -6.65
N LEU A 79 1.04 9.35 -7.61
CA LEU A 79 0.01 8.64 -8.35
C LEU A 79 -0.86 7.76 -7.45
N PHE A 80 -0.28 7.11 -6.44
CA PHE A 80 -1.05 6.25 -5.55
C PHE A 80 -2.14 7.02 -4.80
N GLY A 81 -1.81 8.18 -4.22
CA GLY A 81 -2.78 8.97 -3.46
C GLY A 81 -3.98 9.40 -4.32
N TYR A 82 -3.72 9.87 -5.54
CA TYR A 82 -4.78 10.28 -6.46
C TYR A 82 -5.57 9.11 -7.05
N PHE A 83 -4.91 8.00 -7.40
CA PHE A 83 -5.61 6.80 -7.86
C PHE A 83 -6.47 6.20 -6.75
N LEU A 84 -5.98 6.18 -5.51
CA LEU A 84 -6.76 5.71 -4.37
C LEU A 84 -7.99 6.59 -4.16
N GLN A 85 -7.83 7.92 -4.23
CA GLN A 85 -8.95 8.85 -4.14
C GLN A 85 -9.97 8.64 -5.28
N PHE A 86 -9.49 8.49 -6.52
CA PHE A 86 -10.34 8.22 -7.68
C PHE A 86 -11.10 6.89 -7.53
N PHE A 87 -10.42 5.80 -7.19
CA PHE A 87 -11.06 4.50 -7.04
C PHE A 87 -11.99 4.44 -5.84
N ASN A 88 -11.70 5.14 -4.74
CA ASN A 88 -12.63 5.25 -3.60
C ASN A 88 -13.90 6.02 -3.97
N TRP A 89 -13.84 6.96 -4.91
CA TRP A 89 -15.00 7.65 -5.44
C TRP A 89 -15.76 6.83 -6.51
N PHE A 90 -15.05 6.08 -7.34
CA PHE A 90 -15.60 5.36 -8.48
C PHE A 90 -16.15 3.97 -8.14
N MET A 91 -15.44 3.19 -7.32
CA MET A 91 -15.84 1.81 -7.02
C MET A 91 -17.20 1.68 -6.32
N PRO A 92 -17.64 2.59 -5.41
CA PRO A 92 -18.98 2.51 -4.84
C PRO A 92 -20.12 2.68 -5.87
N GLN A 93 -19.82 3.18 -7.08
CA GLN A 93 -20.79 3.29 -8.18
C GLN A 93 -20.93 1.99 -8.98
N LEU A 94 -19.99 1.06 -8.81
CA LEU A 94 -19.96 -0.22 -9.53
C LEU A 94 -20.28 -1.42 -8.63
N ILE A 95 -19.85 -1.34 -7.37
CA ILE A 95 -19.94 -2.42 -6.40
C ILE A 95 -20.50 -1.84 -5.11
N GLU A 96 -21.65 -2.35 -4.69
CA GLU A 96 -22.23 -2.03 -3.39
C GLU A 96 -21.80 -3.04 -2.35
N ALA A 97 -21.58 -2.57 -1.12
CA ALA A 97 -21.33 -3.45 0.03
C ALA A 97 -22.55 -4.36 0.22
N SER A 98 -22.32 -5.67 0.27
CA SER A 98 -23.40 -6.63 0.50
C SER A 98 -23.73 -6.71 2.00
N ALA A 99 -24.99 -6.95 2.34
CA ALA A 99 -25.36 -7.36 3.70
C ALA A 99 -24.80 -8.75 4.07
N ASN A 100 -24.37 -9.53 3.07
CA ASN A 100 -23.81 -10.86 3.28
C ASN A 100 -22.31 -10.78 3.58
N LEU A 101 -21.94 -11.14 4.81
CA LEU A 101 -20.55 -11.15 5.27
C LEU A 101 -19.63 -12.02 4.40
N ILE A 102 -20.11 -13.14 3.87
CA ILE A 102 -19.32 -14.06 3.04
C ILE A 102 -18.95 -13.39 1.71
N VAL A 103 -19.86 -12.61 1.14
CA VAL A 103 -19.64 -11.87 -0.10
C VAL A 103 -18.59 -10.78 0.13
N ASN A 104 -18.74 -9.99 1.20
CA ASN A 104 -17.76 -8.95 1.55
C ASN A 104 -16.39 -9.54 1.89
N LEU A 105 -16.33 -10.67 2.60
CA LEU A 105 -15.06 -11.34 2.89
C LEU A 105 -14.38 -11.85 1.60
N SER A 106 -15.16 -12.41 0.67
CA SER A 106 -14.63 -12.86 -0.63
C SER A 106 -14.10 -11.69 -1.45
N LEU A 107 -14.84 -10.58 -1.54
CA LEU A 107 -14.41 -9.35 -2.21
C LEU A 107 -13.14 -8.77 -1.55
N PHE A 108 -13.07 -8.78 -0.23
CA PHE A 108 -11.91 -8.33 0.53
C PHE A 108 -10.67 -9.16 0.22
N LEU A 109 -10.80 -10.50 0.20
CA LEU A 109 -9.69 -11.38 -0.16
C LEU A 109 -9.23 -11.16 -1.61
N VAL A 110 -10.15 -10.92 -2.54
CA VAL A 110 -9.81 -10.54 -3.93
C VAL A 110 -9.05 -9.22 -3.95
N GLY A 111 -9.55 -8.20 -3.26
CA GLY A 111 -8.89 -6.89 -3.13
C GLY A 111 -7.46 -7.04 -2.59
N MET A 112 -7.30 -7.82 -1.51
CA MET A 112 -6.00 -8.12 -0.91
C MET A 112 -5.01 -8.80 -1.87
N MET A 113 -5.50 -9.72 -2.71
CA MET A 113 -4.67 -10.37 -3.73
C MET A 113 -4.26 -9.37 -4.82
N ILE A 114 -5.18 -8.52 -5.28
CA ILE A 114 -4.88 -7.46 -6.26
C ILE A 114 -3.85 -6.48 -5.69
N ILE A 115 -4.00 -6.06 -4.42
CA ILE A 115 -3.03 -5.22 -3.69
C ILE A 115 -1.64 -5.87 -3.75
N SER A 116 -1.55 -7.15 -3.38
CA SER A 116 -0.27 -7.86 -3.29
C SER A 116 0.40 -8.03 -4.65
N ILE A 117 -0.38 -8.30 -5.70
CA ILE A 117 0.10 -8.36 -7.08
C ILE A 117 0.58 -6.98 -7.54
N GLY A 118 -0.20 -5.93 -7.30
CA GLY A 118 0.16 -4.55 -7.64
C GLY A 118 1.47 -4.12 -6.96
N MET A 119 1.59 -4.37 -5.66
CA MET A 119 2.82 -4.13 -4.88
C MET A 119 4.01 -4.88 -5.45
N SER A 120 3.89 -6.19 -5.66
CA SER A 120 4.99 -6.98 -6.23
C SER A 120 5.42 -6.49 -7.62
N THR A 121 4.46 -6.07 -8.46
CA THR A 121 4.69 -5.59 -9.82
C THR A 121 5.46 -4.27 -9.84
N TYR A 122 5.02 -3.28 -9.05
CA TYR A 122 5.66 -1.97 -9.06
C TYR A 122 7.05 -2.01 -8.37
N MET A 123 7.20 -2.82 -7.31
CA MET A 123 8.47 -2.96 -6.59
C MET A 123 9.58 -3.59 -7.44
N GLU A 124 9.25 -4.47 -8.39
CA GLU A 124 10.23 -5.09 -9.31
C GLU A 124 10.66 -4.16 -10.45
N CYS A 125 9.96 -3.03 -10.68
CA CYS A 125 10.33 -2.09 -11.75
C CYS A 125 11.62 -1.29 -11.46
N GLU A 126 12.10 -1.27 -10.21
CA GLU A 126 13.32 -0.56 -9.75
C GLU A 126 13.38 0.94 -10.11
N VAL A 127 12.26 1.56 -10.50
CA VAL A 127 12.18 2.98 -10.85
C VAL A 127 12.16 3.85 -9.59
N GLY A 128 11.62 3.31 -8.50
CA GLY A 128 11.48 3.96 -7.20
C GLY A 128 10.45 3.21 -6.37
N MET A 129 10.60 3.23 -5.05
CA MET A 129 9.72 2.53 -4.12
C MET A 129 9.09 3.52 -3.16
N VAL A 130 7.80 3.35 -2.88
CA VAL A 130 7.06 4.24 -1.97
C VAL A 130 7.78 4.31 -0.61
N PRO A 131 7.95 5.50 0.00
CA PRO A 131 8.74 5.64 1.22
C PRO A 131 8.32 4.73 2.37
N TYR A 132 7.01 4.55 2.57
CA TYR A 132 6.48 3.60 3.54
C TYR A 132 6.96 2.16 3.29
N ASP A 133 7.06 1.76 2.03
CA ASP A 133 7.50 0.42 1.64
C ASP A 133 9.01 0.26 1.80
N CYS A 134 9.78 1.31 1.49
CA CYS A 134 11.22 1.38 1.75
C CYS A 134 11.59 1.14 3.21
N LEU A 135 10.78 1.59 4.18
CA LEU A 135 11.10 1.41 5.61
C LEU A 135 11.34 -0.05 5.97
N SER A 136 10.51 -0.95 5.46
CA SER A 136 10.65 -2.39 5.71
C SER A 136 11.94 -2.97 5.14
N PHE A 137 12.38 -2.50 3.97
CA PHE A 137 13.65 -2.89 3.35
C PHE A 137 14.86 -2.31 4.05
N VAL A 138 14.85 -1.01 4.38
CA VAL A 138 15.97 -0.34 5.08
C VAL A 138 16.21 -0.99 6.44
N ILE A 139 15.15 -1.26 7.20
CA ILE A 139 15.26 -1.88 8.51
C ILE A 139 15.71 -3.34 8.36
N GLY A 140 15.08 -4.12 7.47
CA GLY A 140 15.42 -5.53 7.25
C GLY A 140 16.88 -5.74 6.83
N GLU A 141 17.40 -4.89 5.95
CA GLU A 141 18.80 -4.94 5.49
C GLU A 141 19.79 -4.60 6.61
N ARG A 142 19.50 -3.59 7.45
CA ARG A 142 20.39 -3.22 8.56
C ARG A 142 20.53 -4.31 9.62
N ILE A 143 19.53 -5.16 9.78
CA ILE A 143 19.48 -6.23 10.80
C ILE A 143 19.59 -7.64 10.20
N ASN A 144 19.94 -7.75 8.92
CA ASN A 144 20.12 -9.03 8.20
C ASN A 144 18.95 -10.01 8.34
N LYS A 145 17.72 -9.50 8.29
CA LYS A 145 16.49 -10.30 8.37
C LYS A 145 15.55 -9.99 7.21
N ASN A 146 14.59 -10.88 7.01
CA ASN A 146 13.61 -10.75 5.95
C ASN A 146 12.79 -9.44 6.07
N PRO A 147 12.87 -8.51 5.09
CA PRO A 147 12.11 -7.26 5.08
C PRO A 147 10.60 -7.44 5.27
N PHE A 148 10.06 -8.54 4.76
CA PHE A 148 8.62 -8.83 4.86
C PHE A 148 8.16 -9.19 6.27
N THR A 149 9.06 -9.68 7.14
CA THR A 149 8.75 -9.89 8.56
C THR A 149 8.70 -8.55 9.30
N PHE A 150 9.60 -7.62 8.97
CA PHE A 150 9.58 -6.26 9.52
C PHE A 150 8.41 -5.45 9.02
N ARG A 151 7.94 -5.72 7.79
CA ARG A 151 6.72 -5.12 7.28
C ARG A 151 5.54 -5.38 8.20
N VAL A 152 5.36 -6.62 8.68
CA VAL A 152 4.29 -6.95 9.65
C VAL A 152 4.44 -6.16 10.94
N ALA A 153 5.65 -6.01 11.48
CA ALA A 153 5.88 -5.23 12.69
C ALA A 153 5.59 -3.73 12.51
N ILE A 154 6.00 -3.15 11.38
CA ILE A 154 5.69 -1.76 11.02
C ILE A 154 4.19 -1.59 10.84
N ASP A 155 3.55 -2.45 10.04
CA ASP A 155 2.11 -2.43 9.77
C ASP A 155 1.32 -2.58 11.08
N THR A 156 1.77 -3.42 12.03
CA THR A 156 1.15 -3.55 13.35
C THR A 156 1.31 -2.27 14.18
N THR A 157 2.50 -1.67 14.18
CA THR A 157 2.75 -0.41 14.92
C THR A 157 1.89 0.72 14.38
N VAL A 158 1.79 0.82 13.06
CA VAL A 158 0.97 1.82 12.37
C VAL A 158 -0.52 1.56 12.59
N ALA A 159 -0.96 0.29 12.62
CA ALA A 159 -2.34 -0.07 12.94
C ALA A 159 -2.73 0.36 14.35
N VAL A 160 -1.82 0.16 15.33
CA VAL A 160 -2.03 0.63 16.70
C VAL A 160 -2.11 2.16 16.74
N ALA A 161 -1.22 2.87 16.05
CA ALA A 161 -1.26 4.33 15.99
C ALA A 161 -2.56 4.84 15.35
N ALA A 162 -3.00 4.22 14.26
CA ALA A 162 -4.26 4.54 13.60
C ALA A 162 -5.46 4.27 14.52
N LEU A 163 -5.47 3.15 15.25
CA LEU A 163 -6.52 2.82 16.23
C LEU A 163 -6.61 3.89 17.32
N LEU A 164 -5.47 4.33 17.87
CA LEU A 164 -5.43 5.36 18.92
C LEU A 164 -5.93 6.72 18.42
N LEU A 165 -5.77 7.01 17.13
CA LEU A 165 -6.26 8.23 16.49
C LEU A 165 -7.70 8.13 15.97
N GLY A 166 -8.38 7.00 16.20
CA GLY A 166 -9.76 6.78 15.75
C GLY A 166 -9.91 6.35 14.29
N GLY A 167 -8.84 5.87 13.65
CA GLY A 167 -8.86 5.39 12.27
C GLY A 167 -9.68 4.11 12.07
N PRO A 168 -10.06 3.79 10.82
CA PRO A 168 -10.94 2.67 10.49
C PRO A 168 -10.22 1.32 10.56
N ILE A 169 -9.94 0.85 11.77
CA ILE A 169 -9.27 -0.43 12.05
C ILE A 169 -10.33 -1.50 12.33
N ASN A 170 -10.43 -2.47 11.41
CA ASN A 170 -11.33 -3.62 11.51
C ASN A 170 -10.56 -4.94 11.30
N VAL A 171 -11.26 -6.08 11.35
CA VAL A 171 -10.66 -7.43 11.20
C VAL A 171 -9.86 -7.55 9.90
N GLY A 172 -10.33 -6.96 8.80
CA GLY A 172 -9.61 -6.91 7.53
C GLY A 172 -8.30 -6.13 7.62
N THR A 173 -8.22 -5.04 8.39
CA THR A 173 -6.96 -4.32 8.60
C THR A 173 -5.91 -5.20 9.28
N VAL A 174 -6.33 -6.03 10.23
CA VAL A 174 -5.46 -7.03 10.86
C VAL A 174 -4.99 -8.05 9.82
N LEU A 175 -5.91 -8.58 9.00
CA LEU A 175 -5.53 -9.49 7.91
C LEU A 175 -4.51 -8.85 6.95
N LEU A 176 -4.73 -7.60 6.53
CA LEU A 176 -3.79 -6.86 5.69
C LEU A 176 -2.44 -6.68 6.39
N ALA A 177 -2.39 -6.31 7.66
CA ALA A 177 -1.14 -6.12 8.38
C ALA A 177 -0.27 -7.40 8.44
N PHE A 178 -0.89 -8.57 8.63
CA PHE A 178 -0.18 -9.83 8.79
C PHE A 178 0.15 -10.53 7.46
N PHE A 179 -0.76 -10.50 6.48
CA PHE A 179 -0.63 -11.31 5.27
C PHE A 179 -0.06 -10.53 4.07
N THR A 180 -0.13 -9.20 4.05
CA THR A 180 0.36 -8.40 2.92
C THR A 180 1.85 -8.62 2.64
N GLY A 181 2.71 -8.54 3.67
CA GLY A 181 4.14 -8.80 3.53
C GLY A 181 4.46 -10.19 2.94
N PRO A 182 3.97 -11.29 3.54
CA PRO A 182 4.12 -12.64 3.00
C PRO A 182 3.57 -12.83 1.58
N LEU A 183 2.40 -12.27 1.26
CA LEU A 183 1.81 -12.36 -0.08
C LEU A 183 2.66 -11.63 -1.12
N ILE A 184 3.16 -10.44 -0.82
CA ILE A 184 4.08 -9.73 -1.72
C ILE A 184 5.32 -10.58 -1.98
N ASN A 185 5.93 -11.16 -0.95
CA ASN A 185 7.09 -12.04 -1.11
C ASN A 185 6.76 -13.25 -2.00
N PHE A 186 5.58 -13.85 -1.83
CA PHE A 186 5.12 -14.96 -2.65
C PHE A 186 4.97 -14.57 -4.13
N PHE A 187 4.27 -13.46 -4.41
CA PHE A 187 4.08 -13.00 -5.78
C PHE A 187 5.38 -12.55 -6.44
N ARG A 188 6.28 -11.88 -5.70
CA ARG A 188 7.61 -11.53 -6.22
C ARG A 188 8.44 -12.74 -6.63
N LYS A 189 8.34 -13.86 -5.90
CA LYS A 189 9.02 -15.11 -6.27
C LYS A 189 8.41 -15.80 -7.50
N LYS A 190 7.10 -15.65 -7.71
CA LYS A 190 6.37 -16.28 -8.82
C LYS A 190 6.35 -15.44 -10.10
N LEU A 191 6.37 -14.12 -10.00
CA LEU A 191 6.39 -13.24 -11.15
C LEU A 191 7.76 -13.33 -11.85
N PRO A 192 7.80 -13.66 -13.15
CA PRO A 192 9.06 -13.83 -13.84
C PRO A 192 9.80 -12.49 -13.93
N ARG A 193 11.00 -12.41 -13.35
CA ARG A 193 11.89 -11.21 -13.40
C ARG A 193 12.08 -10.65 -14.81
N LYS A 194 11.96 -11.48 -15.85
CA LYS A 194 12.04 -11.10 -17.27
C LYS A 194 10.96 -10.09 -17.71
N LEU A 195 9.85 -9.97 -16.98
CA LEU A 195 8.83 -8.94 -17.25
C LEU A 195 9.27 -7.53 -16.80
N PHE A 196 10.25 -7.43 -15.89
CA PHE A 196 10.63 -6.19 -15.20
C PHE A 196 12.06 -5.73 -15.53
N VAL A 197 12.96 -6.68 -15.83
CA VAL A 197 14.26 -6.43 -16.44
C VAL A 197 14.07 -6.26 -17.95
N VAL A 198 13.53 -5.10 -18.33
CA VAL A 198 13.45 -4.71 -19.74
C VAL A 198 14.77 -4.02 -20.08
N ASN A 199 15.71 -4.78 -20.66
CA ASN A 199 16.86 -4.24 -21.39
C ASN A 199 16.39 -3.35 -22.54
#